data_AF-A0A3D0YS76-F1
#
_entry.id   AF-A0A3D0YS76-F1
#
_cell.length_a   1.000
_cell.length_b   1.000
_cell.length_c   1.000
_cell.angle_alpha   90.00
_cell.angle_beta   90.00
_cell.angle_gamma   90.00
#
_symmetry.space_group_name_H-M   'P 1'
#
loop_
_entity.id
_entity.type
_entity.pdbx_description
1 polymer ?
#
loop_
_entity_poly.entity_id
_entity_poly.type
_entity_poly.pdbx_seq_one_letter_code
_entity_poly.pdbx_strand_id
1 'polypeptide(L)' 'DDGDETDQDIGNYERFLNENIYSVNYMTTGRVYQTVIERERNLEYGGRCVEVVPHVPEEVIRRIKEAQRQAKAD' A
#
# COMPACT_ATOMS: atom_id res chain seq x y z
N ASP A 1 4.41 0.93 -17.33
CA ASP A 1 3.90 -0.34 -16.81
C ASP A 1 4.94 -0.99 -15.93
N ASP A 2 4.74 -0.93 -14.63
CA ASP A 2 5.58 -1.64 -13.65
C ASP A 2 5.20 -3.12 -13.50
N GLY A 3 4.26 -3.60 -14.33
CA GLY A 3 3.94 -5.02 -14.50
C GLY A 3 3.17 -5.63 -13.33
N ASP A 4 2.62 -4.79 -12.44
CA ASP A 4 1.88 -5.27 -11.28
C ASP A 4 0.45 -5.68 -11.65
N GLU A 5 -0.03 -6.78 -11.07
CA GLU A 5 -1.40 -7.25 -11.27
C GLU A 5 -2.35 -6.43 -10.37
N THR A 6 -3.25 -5.70 -11.01
CA THR A 6 -4.18 -4.77 -10.35
C THR A 6 -5.64 -5.04 -10.73
N ASP A 7 -6.57 -4.42 -10.00
CA ASP A 7 -7.98 -4.48 -10.32
C ASP A 7 -8.29 -3.71 -11.62
N GLN A 8 -9.41 -4.05 -12.28
CA GLN A 8 -9.88 -3.38 -13.50
C GLN A 8 -10.06 -1.86 -13.33
N ASP A 9 -10.36 -1.39 -12.11
CA ASP A 9 -10.53 0.03 -11.83
C ASP A 9 -9.28 0.88 -12.14
N ILE A 10 -8.08 0.34 -11.97
CA ILE A 10 -6.84 1.05 -12.32
C ILE A 10 -6.81 1.39 -13.81
N GLY A 11 -7.11 0.42 -14.68
CA GLY A 11 -7.18 0.65 -16.12
C GLY A 11 -8.31 1.61 -16.52
N ASN A 12 -9.39 1.69 -15.74
CA ASN A 12 -10.44 2.70 -15.95
C ASN A 12 -9.93 4.11 -15.61
N TYR A 13 -9.22 4.28 -14.49
CA TYR A 13 -8.65 5.56 -14.09
C TYR A 13 -7.56 6.03 -15.05
N GLU A 14 -6.65 5.15 -15.50
CA GLU A 14 -5.61 5.49 -16.48
C GLU A 14 -6.21 6.02 -17.78
N ARG A 15 -7.27 5.37 -18.29
CA ARG A 15 -7.98 5.83 -19.50
C ARG A 15 -8.67 7.16 -19.30
N PHE A 16 -9.26 7.39 -18.13
CA PHE A 16 -10.00 8.63 -17.84
C PHE A 16 -9.07 9.83 -17.61
N LEU A 17 -7.97 9.62 -16.90
CA LEU A 17 -6.99 10.65 -16.56
C LEU A 17 -5.95 10.86 -17.67
N ASN A 18 -5.81 9.91 -18.59
CA ASN A 18 -4.75 9.88 -19.59
C ASN A 18 -3.34 9.96 -18.95
N GLU A 19 -3.18 9.25 -17.83
CA GLU A 19 -1.93 9.15 -17.06
C GLU A 19 -1.68 7.69 -16.66
N ASN A 20 -0.41 7.32 -16.48
CA ASN A 20 -0.03 5.99 -16.01
C ASN A 20 -0.14 5.94 -14.48
N ILE A 21 -0.81 4.91 -13.95
CA ILE A 21 -0.98 4.70 -12.52
C ILE A 21 -0.12 3.51 -12.10
N TYR A 22 0.90 3.80 -11.29
CA TYR A 22 1.84 2.78 -10.81
C TYR A 22 1.29 1.98 -9.62
N SER A 23 1.86 0.80 -9.37
CA SER A 23 1.59 -0.13 -8.26
C SER A 23 1.51 0.50 -6.87
N VAL A 24 2.24 1.61 -6.62
CA VAL A 24 2.16 2.36 -5.36
C VAL A 24 0.75 2.90 -5.06
N ASN A 25 -0.03 3.14 -6.11
CA ASN A 25 -1.41 3.63 -6.01
C ASN A 25 -2.43 2.49 -5.84
N TYR A 26 -1.96 1.23 -5.80
CA TYR A 26 -2.78 0.06 -5.63
C TYR A 26 -2.43 -0.69 -4.34
N MET A 27 -3.44 -1.01 -3.55
CA MET A 27 -3.26 -1.83 -2.35
C MET A 27 -4.47 -2.70 -2.10
N THR A 28 -4.22 -3.87 -1.51
CA THR A 28 -5.27 -4.80 -1.08
C THR A 28 -5.08 -5.15 0.38
N THR A 29 -6.14 -5.61 1.03
CA THR A 29 -6.07 -6.12 2.41
C THR A 29 -5.01 -7.20 2.54
N GLY A 30 -4.91 -8.12 1.57
CA GLY A 30 -3.89 -9.17 1.55
C GLY A 30 -2.47 -8.62 1.60
N ARG A 31 -2.15 -7.62 0.75
CA ARG A 31 -0.83 -6.98 0.75
C ARG A 31 -0.54 -6.25 2.06
N VAL A 32 -1.52 -5.57 2.64
CA VAL A 32 -1.37 -4.86 3.92
C VAL A 32 -1.07 -5.84 5.05
N TYR A 33 -1.87 -6.90 5.19
CA TYR A 33 -1.66 -7.91 6.22
C TYR A 33 -0.35 -8.66 6.03
N GLN A 34 0.03 -8.99 4.78
CA GLN A 34 1.30 -9.61 4.48
C GLN A 34 2.48 -8.76 5.00
N THR A 35 2.52 -7.46 4.67
CA THR A 35 3.57 -6.57 5.18
C THR A 35 3.57 -6.50 6.70
N VAL A 36 2.40 -6.39 7.34
CA VAL A 36 2.32 -6.35 8.81
C VAL A 36 2.87 -7.63 9.45
N ILE A 37 2.53 -8.80 8.89
CA ILE A 37 3.02 -10.11 9.37
C ILE A 37 4.53 -10.26 9.13
N GLU A 38 5.03 -9.85 7.97
CA GLU A 38 6.46 -9.90 7.65
C GLU A 38 7.28 -9.04 8.64
N ARG A 39 6.81 -7.83 8.93
CA ARG A 39 7.42 -6.95 9.94
C ARG A 39 7.41 -7.54 11.35
N GLU A 40 6.33 -8.22 11.70
CA GLU A 40 6.21 -8.92 12.98
C GLU A 40 7.25 -10.03 13.11
N ARG A 41 7.36 -10.87 12.08
CA ARG A 41 8.36 -11.94 12.02
C ARG A 41 9.80 -11.42 12.00
N ASN A 42 10.01 -10.23 11.46
CA ASN A 42 11.30 -9.54 11.46
C ASN A 42 11.60 -8.78 12.78
N LEU A 43 10.74 -8.90 13.80
CA LEU A 43 10.86 -8.24 15.11
C LEU A 43 10.80 -6.70 15.05
N GLU A 44 10.25 -6.11 13.99
CA GLU A 44 10.18 -4.65 13.81
C GLU A 44 9.26 -3.95 14.83
N TYR A 45 8.32 -4.68 15.44
CA TYR A 45 7.47 -4.15 16.52
C TYR A 45 8.09 -4.27 17.92
N GLY A 46 9.36 -4.70 18.02
CA GLY A 46 10.10 -4.83 19.28
C GLY A 46 9.65 -6.01 20.14
N GLY A 47 9.22 -7.11 19.50
CA GLY A 47 8.75 -8.32 20.19
C GLY A 47 7.39 -8.16 20.90
N ARG A 48 6.66 -7.07 20.64
CA ARG A 48 5.31 -6.84 21.15
C ARG A 48 4.28 -7.51 20.26
N CYS A 49 3.12 -7.82 20.83
CA CYS A 49 1.98 -8.35 20.07
C CYS A 49 1.52 -7.34 19.02
N VAL A 50 1.27 -7.86 17.81
CA VAL A 50 0.66 -7.08 16.73
C VAL A 50 -0.84 -7.25 16.80
N GLU A 51 -1.52 -6.10 16.80
CA GLU A 51 -2.97 -5.96 16.89
C GLU A 51 -3.52 -5.27 15.65
N VAL A 52 -4.80 -5.49 15.34
CA VAL A 52 -5.48 -4.83 14.21
C VAL A 52 -5.40 -3.30 14.35
N VAL A 53 -5.62 -2.78 15.55
CA VAL A 53 -5.40 -1.37 15.88
C VAL A 53 -4.23 -1.31 16.86
N PRO A 54 -3.18 -0.50 16.62
CA PRO A 54 -3.07 0.50 15.54
C PRO A 54 -2.38 0.01 14.25
N HIS A 55 -1.77 -1.18 14.25
CA HIS A 55 -0.75 -1.55 13.24
C HIS A 55 -1.26 -1.67 11.80
N VAL A 56 -2.49 -2.18 11.60
CA VAL A 56 -3.06 -2.30 10.24
C VAL A 56 -3.40 -0.91 9.67
N PRO A 57 -4.12 -0.02 10.38
CA PRO A 57 -4.28 1.37 9.96
C PRO A 57 -2.97 2.11 9.71
N GLU A 58 -1.95 1.91 10.55
CA GLU A 58 -0.64 2.54 10.37
C GLU A 58 0.02 2.14 9.06
N GLU A 59 -0.06 0.85 8.67
CA GLU A 59 0.46 0.38 7.38
C GLU A 59 -0.31 0.99 6.19
N VAL A 60 -1.63 1.11 6.30
CA VAL A 60 -2.45 1.79 5.27
C VAL A 60 -2.04 3.26 5.12
N ILE A 61 -1.93 3.98 6.24
CA ILE A 61 -1.50 5.38 6.26
C ILE A 61 -0.09 5.53 5.67
N ARG A 62 0.83 4.62 6.00
CA ARG A 62 2.19 4.61 5.45
C ARG A 62 2.18 4.52 3.93
N ARG A 63 1.38 3.61 3.36
CA ARG A 63 1.25 3.45 1.90
C ARG A 63 0.67 4.69 1.22
N ILE A 64 -0.35 5.31 1.82
CA ILE A 64 -0.93 6.55 1.31
C ILE A 64 0.14 7.67 1.28
N LYS A 65 0.89 7.84 2.38
CA LYS A 65 1.98 8.85 2.44
C LYS A 65 3.10 8.56 1.45
N GLU A 66 3.40 7.28 1.21
CA GLU A 66 4.39 6.87 0.23
C GLU A 66 3.97 7.22 -1.20
N ALA A 67 2.70 6.94 -1.56
CA ALA A 67 2.11 7.35 -2.84
C ALA A 67 2.13 8.87 -3.01
N GLN A 68 1.70 9.63 -1.99
CA GLN A 68 1.75 11.09 -1.98
C GLN A 68 3.16 11.61 -2.29
N ARG A 69 4.17 11.09 -1.59
CA ARG A 69 5.57 11.50 -1.77
C ARG A 69 6.08 11.21 -3.18
N GLN A 70 5.73 10.06 -3.76
CA GLN A 70 6.13 9.72 -5.13
C GLN A 70 5.44 10.62 -6.17
N ALA A 71 4.17 10.94 -5.96
CA ALA A 71 3.41 11.84 -6.81
C ALA A 71 3.81 13.32 -6.63
N LYS A 72 4.61 13.66 -5.61
CA LYS A 72 4.92 15.04 -5.21
C LYS A 72 3.65 15.88 -4.98
N ALA A 73 2.62 15.23 -4.44
CA ALA A 73 1.35 15.87 -4.10
C ALA A 73 1.43 16.53 -2.71
N ASP A 74 0.80 17.69 -2.56
CA ASP A 74 0.74 18.45 -1.30
C ASP A 74 -0.11 17.73 -0.23
#